data_AF-A0A9E2ACV8-F1
#
_entry.id   AF-A0A9E2ACV8-F1
#
_cell.length_a   1.000
_cell.length_b   1.000
_cell.length_c   1.000
_cell.angle_alpha   90.00
_cell.angle_beta   90.00
_cell.angle_gamma   90.00
#
_symmetry.space_group_name_H-M   'P 1'
#
loop_
_entity.id
_entity.type
_entity.pdbx_description
1 polymer ?
#
loop_
_entity_poly.entity_id
_entity_poly.type
_entity_poly.pdbx_seq_one_letter_code
_entity_poly.pdbx_strand_id
1 'polypeptide(L)' 'AGLVGADLYGSRCASCHATEGTGGRGPAIGVDSAAVDLTDDQIEGVIRVGPGAMPSFGRLTDEQIESLVEHIRSLQSGP' A
#
# COMPACT_ATOMS: atom_id res chain seq x y z
N ALA A 1 -3.30 -13.26 -7.76
CA ALA A 1 -3.68 -11.91 -7.29
C ALA A 1 -4.81 -12.06 -6.29
N GLY A 2 -4.46 -12.00 -5.00
CA GLY A 2 -5.35 -12.31 -3.90
C GLY A 2 -6.50 -11.33 -3.77
N LEU A 3 -7.71 -11.86 -3.70
CA LEU A 3 -8.94 -11.10 -3.43
C LEU A 3 -8.80 -10.27 -2.12
N VAL A 4 -8.02 -10.75 -1.15
CA VAL A 4 -7.82 -10.09 0.15
C VAL A 4 -7.02 -8.78 0.04
N GLY A 5 -5.96 -8.73 -0.76
CA GLY A 5 -5.06 -7.57 -0.83
C GLY A 5 -5.74 -6.35 -1.46
N ALA A 6 -6.41 -6.55 -2.59
CA ALA A 6 -7.14 -5.48 -3.29
C ALA A 6 -8.34 -4.98 -2.48
N ASP A 7 -9.12 -5.86 -1.85
CA ASP A 7 -10.26 -5.47 -1.00
C ASP A 7 -9.80 -4.72 0.26
N LEU A 8 -8.71 -5.20 0.89
CA LEU A 8 -8.13 -4.55 2.06
C LEU A 8 -7.56 -3.18 1.69
N TYR A 9 -6.88 -3.07 0.54
CA TYR A 9 -6.40 -1.79 0.02
C TYR A 9 -7.55 -0.82 -0.27
N GLY A 10 -8.59 -1.28 -0.96
CA GLY A 10 -9.77 -0.47 -1.26
C GLY A 10 -10.44 0.07 0.01
N SER A 11 -10.54 -0.75 1.06
CA SER A 11 -11.18 -0.36 2.31
C SER A 11 -10.32 0.46 3.27
N ARG A 12 -8.99 0.40 3.17
CA ARG A 12 -8.07 1.02 4.15
C ARG A 12 -7.11 2.06 3.57
N CYS A 13 -6.75 1.96 2.29
CA CYS A 13 -5.64 2.71 1.70
C CYS A 13 -6.11 3.66 0.58
N ALA A 14 -7.03 3.19 -0.28
CA ALA A 14 -7.44 3.89 -1.50
C ALA A 14 -8.03 5.29 -1.25
N SER A 15 -8.65 5.52 -0.08
CA SER A 15 -9.18 6.86 0.27
C SER A 15 -8.10 7.96 0.33
N CYS A 16 -6.83 7.59 0.53
CA CYS A 16 -5.71 8.51 0.56
C CYS A 16 -4.81 8.38 -0.67
N HIS A 17 -4.58 7.14 -1.13
CA HIS A 17 -3.62 6.83 -2.20
C HIS A 17 -4.25 6.65 -3.59
N ALA A 18 -5.58 6.80 -3.70
CA ALA A 18 -6.42 6.42 -4.83
C ALA A 18 -6.41 4.91 -5.13
N THR A 19 -7.43 4.41 -5.82
CA THR A 19 -7.52 2.98 -6.19
C THR A 19 -6.33 2.53 -7.04
N GLU A 20 -5.86 3.40 -7.93
CA GLU A 20 -4.74 3.13 -8.84
C GLU A 20 -3.36 3.50 -8.24
N GLY A 21 -3.30 3.88 -6.96
CA GLY A 21 -2.05 4.29 -6.32
C GLY A 21 -1.50 5.64 -6.80
N THR A 22 -2.28 6.44 -7.54
CA THR A 22 -1.87 7.74 -8.10
C THR A 22 -1.78 8.86 -7.07
N GLY A 23 -2.13 8.59 -5.81
CA GLY A 23 -2.09 9.54 -4.70
C GLY A 23 -3.35 10.37 -4.58
N GLY A 24 -3.25 11.49 -3.86
CA GLY A 24 -4.35 12.41 -3.63
C GLY A 24 -4.17 13.09 -2.29
N ARG A 25 -4.87 12.60 -1.26
CA ARG A 25 -4.65 13.06 0.12
C ARG A 25 -3.30 12.60 0.67
N GLY A 26 -2.90 11.38 0.31
CA GLY A 26 -1.58 10.82 0.55
C GLY A 26 -0.72 10.89 -0.71
N PRO A 27 0.57 10.53 -0.60
CA PRO A 27 1.47 10.48 -1.74
C PRO A 27 1.05 9.41 -2.76
N ALA A 28 1.48 9.57 -4.01
CA ALA A 28 1.43 8.50 -4.99
C ALA A 28 2.33 7.33 -4.53
N ILE A 29 1.86 6.10 -4.76
CA ILE A 29 2.55 4.85 -4.41
C ILE A 29 2.53 3.80 -5.53
N GLY A 30 1.78 4.05 -6.61
CA GLY A 30 1.74 3.23 -7.82
C GLY A 30 2.89 3.53 -8.78
N VAL A 31 2.65 3.33 -10.08
CA VAL A 31 3.64 3.56 -11.14
C VAL A 31 4.27 4.96 -11.07
N ASP A 32 5.57 5.04 -11.37
CA ASP A 32 6.39 6.28 -11.37
C ASP A 32 6.48 7.02 -10.02
N SER A 33 6.01 6.43 -8.93
CA SER A 33 6.16 7.01 -7.58
C SER A 33 7.51 6.67 -6.95
N ALA A 34 7.96 7.51 -6.01
CA ALA A 34 9.16 7.21 -5.20
C ALA A 34 9.01 5.94 -4.35
N ALA A 35 7.79 5.43 -4.16
CA ALA A 35 7.56 4.19 -3.43
C ALA A 35 8.00 2.94 -4.22
N VAL A 36 8.25 3.06 -5.53
CA VAL A 36 8.76 1.95 -6.37
C VAL A 36 10.15 1.50 -5.91
N ASP A 37 10.97 2.45 -5.44
CA ASP A 37 12.36 2.19 -5.01
C ASP A 37 12.46 1.56 -3.61
N LEU A 38 11.36 1.50 -2.86
CA LEU A 38 11.32 0.85 -1.56
C LEU A 38 11.37 -0.66 -1.71
N THR A 39 12.00 -1.35 -0.76
CA THR A 39 11.90 -2.82 -0.64
C THR A 39 10.56 -3.23 -0.02
N ASP A 40 10.19 -4.50 -0.16
CA ASP A 40 8.95 -5.03 0.44
C ASP A 40 8.95 -4.81 1.97
N ASP A 41 10.05 -5.14 2.65
CA ASP A 41 10.22 -4.89 4.09
C ASP A 41 10.05 -3.41 4.49
N GLN A 42 10.50 -2.48 3.63
CA GLN A 42 10.32 -1.05 3.87
C GLN A 42 8.86 -0.64 3.73
N ILE A 43 8.15 -1.18 2.73
CA ILE A 43 6.72 -0.95 2.55
C ILE A 43 5.95 -1.54 3.74
N GLU A 44 6.26 -2.77 4.17
CA GLU A 44 5.68 -3.37 5.36
C GLU A 44 5.89 -2.50 6.61
N GLY A 45 7.12 -2.03 6.83
CA GLY A 45 7.45 -1.15 7.93
C GLY A 45 6.63 0.14 7.92
N VAL A 46 6.46 0.76 6.76
CA VAL A 46 5.62 1.96 6.59
C VAL A 46 4.15 1.65 6.89
N ILE A 47 3.61 0.52 6.42
CA ILE A 47 2.22 0.09 6.70
C ILE A 47 2.03 -0.14 8.21
N ARG A 48 2.96 -0.84 8.86
CA ARG A 48 2.87 -1.14 10.30
C ARG A 48 2.94 0.13 11.15
N VAL A 49 3.88 1.02 10.83
CA VAL A 49 4.14 2.21 11.63
C VAL A 49 3.12 3.32 11.36
N GLY A 50 2.78 3.57 10.09
CA GLY A 50 1.97 4.73 9.69
C GLY A 50 2.67 6.06 10.00
N PRO A 51 3.65 6.50 9.19
CA PRO A 51 4.37 7.73 9.46
C PRO A 51 3.54 8.99 9.17
N GLY A 52 3.76 10.05 9.97
CA GLY A 52 3.14 11.36 9.77
C GLY A 52 1.62 11.30 9.93
N ALA A 53 0.90 11.60 8.85
CA ALA A 53 -0.57 11.54 8.82
C ALA A 53 -1.12 10.19 8.38
N MET A 54 -0.27 9.26 7.93
CA MET A 54 -0.70 7.90 7.57
C MET A 54 -1.02 7.12 8.86
N PRO A 55 -2.21 6.52 8.99
CA PRO A 55 -2.54 5.74 10.18
C PRO A 55 -1.69 4.46 10.27
N SER A 56 -1.39 4.02 11.50
CA SER A 56 -0.75 2.72 11.74
C SER A 56 -1.71 1.57 11.43
N PHE A 57 -1.19 0.54 10.77
CA PHE A 57 -1.88 -0.72 10.52
C PHE A 57 -1.22 -1.92 11.23
N GLY A 58 -0.43 -1.69 12.28
CA GLY A 58 0.27 -2.75 13.02
C GLY A 58 -0.62 -3.81 13.70
N ARG A 59 -1.95 -3.65 13.65
CA ARG A 59 -2.93 -4.65 14.11
C ARG A 59 -3.33 -5.68 13.04
N LEU A 60 -2.96 -5.45 11.79
CA LEU A 60 -3.17 -6.43 10.72
C LEU A 60 -2.23 -7.61 10.94
N THR A 61 -2.65 -8.80 10.49
CA THR A 61 -1.76 -9.98 10.52
C THR A 61 -0.66 -9.84 9.48
N ASP A 62 0.39 -10.64 9.62
CA ASP A 62 1.51 -10.63 8.68
C ASP A 62 1.04 -11.00 7.27
N GLU A 63 0.14 -11.97 7.13
CA GLU A 63 -0.43 -12.38 5.84
C GLU A 63 -1.29 -11.25 5.21
N GLN A 64 -1.98 -10.46 6.03
CA GLN A 64 -2.74 -9.31 5.55
C GLN A 64 -1.82 -8.21 5.03
N ILE A 65 -0.71 -7.96 5.72
CA ILE A 65 0.28 -6.98 5.31
C ILE A 65 1.01 -7.43 4.04
N GLU A 66 1.42 -8.70 3.97
CA GLU A 66 2.01 -9.29 2.76
C GLU A 66 1.06 -9.13 1.57
N SER A 67 -0.23 -9.44 1.73
CA SER A 67 -1.22 -9.26 0.66
C SER A 67 -1.41 -7.80 0.22
N LEU A 68 -1.21 -6.83 1.13
CA LEU A 68 -1.22 -5.41 0.78
C LEU A 68 0.03 -5.04 -0.02
N VAL A 69 1.21 -5.52 0.38
CA VAL A 69 2.47 -5.28 -0.34
C VAL A 69 2.37 -5.85 -1.75
N GLU A 70 1.93 -7.10 -1.90
CA GLU A 70 1.70 -7.72 -3.22
C GLU A 70 0.78 -6.86 -4.10
N HIS A 71 -0.32 -6.35 -3.53
CA HIS A 71 -1.22 -5.49 -4.28
C HIS A 71 -0.57 -4.15 -4.65
N ILE A 72 0.16 -3.50 -3.73
CA ILE A 72 0.90 -2.27 -4.03
C ILE A 72 1.91 -2.50 -5.16
N ARG A 73 2.63 -3.63 -5.17
CA ARG A 73 3.55 -4.00 -6.26
C ARG A 73 2.83 -4.18 -7.59
N SER A 74 1.61 -4.72 -7.58
CA SER A 74 0.79 -4.80 -8.78
C SER A 74 0.43 -3.42 -9.35
N LEU A 75 0.24 -2.40 -8.51
CA LEU A 75 0.00 -1.01 -8.94
C LEU A 75 1.26 -0.32 -9.49
N GLN A 76 2.44 -0.77 -9.08
CA GLN A 76 3.73 -0.21 -9.49
C GLN A 76 4.24 -0.76 -10.82
N SER A 77 3.81 -1.96 -11.17
CA SER A 77 4.23 -2.63 -12.42
C SER A 77 3.45 -2.14 -13.65
N GLY A 78 2.46 -1.26 -13.46
CA GLY A 78 1.47 -0.91 -14.49
C GLY A 78 0.53 -2.07 -14.82
N PRO A 79 -0.54 -1.85 -15.61
CA PRO A 79 -1.27 -2.94 -16.26
C PRO A 79 -0.39 -3.72 -17.25
#